data_AF-A0A327JNY6-F1
#
_entry.id   AF-A0A327JNY6-F1
#
_cell.length_a   1.000
_cell.length_b   1.000
_cell.length_c   1.000
_cell.angle_alpha   90.00
_cell.angle_beta   90.00
_cell.angle_gamma   90.00
#
_symmetry.space_group_name_H-M   'P 1'
#
loop_
_entity.id
_entity.type
_entity.pdbx_description
1 polymer ?
#
loop_
_entity_poly.entity_id
_entity_poly.type
_entity_poly.pdbx_seq_one_letter_code
_entity_poly.pdbx_strand_id
1 'polypeptide(L)'
;MDIRNPAMPDVDDEPGDTSIWFQNDEIGPDLREKLWSIISLEFEQILDRFYDRIENSSNRWMIEKLDRSLIKHKQINHWRQLVLYPVDADYETRLRTMHVLHLNIGMKHSFYISSYMYLLNAFQKEILRHSSGPREAYELIVAMNSIITDDMVRALDVEVNIIEL
;
A
#
# COMPACT_ATOMS: atom_id res chain seq x y z
N MET A 1 38.10 31.76 -8.71
CA MET A 1 37.09 31.00 -9.46
C MET A 1 35.90 30.88 -8.52
N ASP A 2 34.92 31.74 -8.72
CA ASP A 2 33.75 31.93 -7.86
C ASP A 2 32.72 30.85 -8.22
N ILE A 3 32.64 29.80 -7.39
CA ILE A 3 31.61 28.76 -7.53
C ILE A 3 30.35 29.33 -6.88
N ARG A 4 29.62 30.16 -7.62
CA ARG A 4 28.25 30.49 -7.25
C ARG A 4 27.47 29.20 -7.30
N ASN A 5 27.10 28.70 -6.12
CA ASN A 5 26.11 27.66 -5.98
C ASN A 5 24.86 28.16 -6.72
N PRO A 6 24.39 27.51 -7.81
CA PRO A 6 23.11 27.92 -8.38
C PRO A 6 22.10 27.82 -7.25
N ALA A 7 21.33 28.89 -7.03
CA ALA A 7 20.24 28.86 -6.07
C ALA A 7 19.43 27.59 -6.35
N MET A 8 19.41 26.67 -5.38
CA MET A 8 18.46 25.57 -5.42
C MET A 8 17.08 26.20 -5.64
N PRO A 9 16.26 25.67 -6.54
CA PRO A 9 14.89 26.17 -6.67
C PRO A 9 14.26 26.18 -5.27
N ASP A 10 13.49 27.22 -4.95
CA ASP A 10 12.62 27.20 -3.77
C ASP A 10 11.76 25.93 -3.91
N VAL A 11 12.03 24.93 -3.09
CA VAL A 11 11.32 23.63 -3.10
C VAL A 11 10.02 23.73 -2.30
N ASP A 12 9.70 24.92 -1.80
CA ASP A 12 8.47 25.22 -1.09
C ASP A 12 7.48 25.80 -2.10
N ASP A 13 6.58 24.95 -2.65
CA ASP A 13 5.13 25.25 -2.86
C ASP A 13 4.42 24.38 -3.91
N GLU A 14 5.07 23.43 -4.59
CA GLU A 14 4.34 22.40 -5.36
C GLU A 14 4.70 20.99 -4.87
N PRO A 15 3.72 20.20 -4.38
CA PRO A 15 3.98 18.79 -4.05
C PRO A 15 4.49 18.11 -5.32
N GLY A 16 5.74 17.65 -5.28
CA GLY A 16 6.37 17.00 -6.42
C GLY A 16 5.52 15.82 -6.88
N ASP A 17 5.32 15.69 -8.19
CA ASP A 17 4.55 14.59 -8.76
C ASP A 17 5.28 13.26 -8.51
N THR A 18 4.82 12.51 -7.50
CA THR A 18 5.40 11.21 -7.15
C THR A 18 5.04 10.12 -8.17
N SER A 19 4.06 10.37 -9.05
CA SER A 19 3.65 9.41 -10.09
C SER A 19 4.76 9.11 -11.10
N ILE A 20 5.76 10.00 -11.24
CA ILE A 20 6.91 9.77 -12.12
C ILE A 20 7.72 8.51 -11.75
N TRP A 21 7.57 8.03 -10.51
CA TRP A 21 8.24 6.83 -10.01
C TRP A 21 7.39 5.57 -10.14
N PHE A 22 6.11 5.70 -10.50
CA PHE A 22 5.13 4.62 -10.53
C PHE A 22 4.58 4.42 -11.95
N GLN A 23 4.89 3.28 -12.55
CA GLN A 23 4.43 2.94 -13.91
C GLN A 23 3.04 2.28 -13.88
N ASN A 24 2.14 2.74 -13.02
CA ASN A 24 0.84 2.08 -12.80
C ASN A 24 -0.07 2.08 -14.03
N ASP A 25 0.01 3.14 -14.85
CA ASP A 25 -0.75 3.25 -16.10
C ASP A 25 -0.22 2.34 -17.20
N GLU A 26 1.02 1.87 -17.09
CA GLU A 26 1.64 0.92 -18.02
C GLU A 26 1.25 -0.53 -17.71
N ILE A 27 0.67 -0.80 -16.52
CA ILE A 27 0.24 -2.14 -16.11
C ILE A 27 -1.11 -2.46 -16.76
N GLY A 28 -1.05 -3.26 -17.82
CA GLY A 28 -2.23 -3.72 -18.54
C GLY A 28 -3.20 -4.56 -17.69
N PRO A 29 -4.50 -4.60 -18.09
CA PRO A 29 -5.56 -5.29 -17.34
C PRO A 29 -5.28 -6.79 -17.15
N ASP A 30 -4.77 -7.48 -18.16
CA ASP A 30 -4.47 -8.93 -18.08
C ASP A 30 -3.43 -9.24 -16.98
N LEU A 31 -2.41 -8.39 -16.84
CA LEU A 31 -1.38 -8.56 -15.81
C LEU A 31 -1.94 -8.28 -14.41
N ARG A 32 -2.85 -7.30 -14.28
CA ARG A 32 -3.56 -6.98 -13.03
C ARG A 32 -4.48 -8.12 -12.61
N GLU A 33 -5.27 -8.65 -13.54
CA GLU A 33 -6.15 -9.79 -13.29
C GLU A 33 -5.35 -11.03 -12.88
N LYS A 34 -4.24 -11.30 -13.58
CA LYS A 34 -3.33 -12.40 -13.25
C LYS A 34 -2.72 -12.22 -11.86
N LEU A 35 -2.22 -11.02 -11.56
CA LEU A 35 -1.68 -10.68 -10.24
C LEU A 35 -2.71 -10.90 -9.14
N TRP A 36 -3.92 -10.34 -9.30
CA TRP A 36 -5.01 -10.53 -8.34
C TRP A 36 -5.37 -12.01 -8.17
N SER A 37 -5.46 -12.77 -9.28
CA SER A 37 -5.81 -14.19 -9.24
C SER A 37 -4.82 -15.03 -8.44
N ILE A 38 -3.54 -14.63 -8.40
CA ILE A 38 -2.50 -15.33 -7.63
C ILE A 38 -2.57 -14.91 -6.16
N ILE A 39 -2.55 -13.61 -5.87
CA ILE A 39 -2.49 -13.14 -4.47
C ILE A 39 -3.76 -13.49 -3.70
N SER A 40 -4.92 -13.51 -4.37
CA SER A 40 -6.22 -13.78 -3.74
C SER A 40 -6.38 -15.22 -3.25
N LEU A 41 -5.60 -16.18 -3.76
CA LEU A 41 -5.68 -17.59 -3.36
C LEU A 41 -5.40 -17.80 -1.86
N GLU A 42 -4.43 -17.07 -1.31
CA GLU A 42 -3.97 -17.22 0.07
C GLU A 42 -4.22 -15.97 0.92
N PHE A 43 -4.99 -15.02 0.39
CA PHE A 43 -5.03 -13.69 0.97
C PHE A 43 -5.66 -13.69 2.37
N GLU A 44 -6.74 -14.44 2.57
CA GLU A 44 -7.36 -14.57 3.89
C GLU A 44 -6.37 -15.14 4.91
N GLN A 45 -5.58 -16.14 4.53
CA GLN A 45 -4.58 -16.77 5.39
C GLN A 45 -3.38 -15.84 5.64
N ILE A 46 -2.98 -15.03 4.65
CA ILE A 46 -1.97 -13.97 4.82
C ILE A 46 -2.44 -12.97 5.87
N LEU A 47 -3.69 -12.51 5.78
CA LEU A 47 -4.27 -11.60 6.75
C LEU A 47 -4.41 -12.24 8.12
N ASP A 48 -4.75 -13.52 8.21
CA ASP A 48 -4.77 -14.21 9.51
C ASP A 48 -3.41 -14.20 10.17
N ARG A 49 -2.35 -14.57 9.45
CA ARG A 49 -0.98 -14.51 9.97
C ARG A 49 -0.56 -13.08 10.35
N PHE A 50 -1.00 -12.08 9.58
CA PHE A 50 -0.74 -10.68 9.87
C PHE A 50 -1.38 -10.25 11.21
N TYR A 51 -2.67 -10.52 11.41
CA TYR A 51 -3.37 -10.17 12.64
C TYR A 51 -2.92 -11.00 13.84
N ASP A 52 -2.64 -12.28 13.64
CA ASP A 52 -2.08 -13.14 14.69
C ASP A 52 -0.73 -12.61 15.17
N ARG A 53 0.12 -12.08 14.27
CA ARG A 53 1.38 -11.45 14.65
C ARG A 53 1.16 -10.21 15.50
N ILE A 54 0.15 -9.40 15.20
CA ILE A 54 -0.16 -8.20 15.99
C ILE A 54 -0.70 -8.59 17.37
N GLU A 55 -1.66 -9.51 17.41
CA GLU A 55 -2.30 -10.01 18.64
C GLU A 55 -1.28 -10.58 19.62
N ASN A 56 -0.30 -11.33 19.10
CA ASN A 56 0.76 -11.97 19.89
C ASN A 56 1.97 -11.05 20.15
N SER A 57 1.83 -9.73 19.97
CA SER A 57 2.90 -8.76 20.20
C SER A 57 2.54 -7.74 21.28
N SER A 58 3.52 -6.91 21.67
CA SER A 58 3.27 -5.73 22.49
C SER A 58 2.35 -4.69 21.82
N ASN A 59 2.03 -4.87 20.53
CA ASN A 59 1.23 -3.94 19.73
C ASN A 59 -0.23 -4.37 19.54
N ARG A 60 -0.72 -5.36 20.32
CA ARG A 60 -2.12 -5.83 20.24
C ARG A 60 -3.16 -4.72 20.41
N TRP A 61 -2.80 -3.65 21.12
CA TRP A 61 -3.63 -2.46 21.34
C TRP A 61 -4.12 -1.81 20.04
N MET A 62 -3.42 -2.03 18.91
CA MET A 62 -3.83 -1.55 17.59
C MET A 62 -5.11 -2.21 17.07
N ILE A 63 -5.43 -3.43 17.53
CA ILE A 63 -6.54 -4.22 17.00
C ILE A 63 -7.56 -4.66 18.06
N GLU A 64 -7.27 -4.44 19.34
CA GLU A 64 -8.09 -4.94 20.47
C GLU A 64 -9.55 -4.45 20.43
N LYS A 65 -9.81 -3.28 19.83
CA LYS A 65 -11.15 -2.67 19.72
C LYS A 65 -11.79 -2.85 18.34
N LEU A 66 -11.15 -3.62 17.47
CA LEU A 66 -11.55 -3.75 16.08
C LEU A 66 -12.27 -5.07 15.83
N ASP A 67 -13.31 -5.04 15.01
CA ASP A 67 -13.89 -6.27 14.46
C ASP A 67 -12.94 -6.83 13.40
N ARG A 68 -12.19 -7.86 13.77
CA ARG A 68 -11.19 -8.51 12.91
C ARG A 68 -11.79 -9.00 11.59
N SER A 69 -12.99 -9.57 11.60
CA SER A 69 -13.64 -10.06 10.38
C SER A 69 -14.00 -8.91 9.45
N LEU A 70 -14.58 -7.83 10.00
CA LEU A 70 -14.92 -6.64 9.23
C LEU A 70 -13.68 -5.98 8.63
N ILE A 71 -12.58 -5.84 9.39
CA ILE A 71 -11.38 -5.20 8.86
C ILE A 71 -10.66 -6.09 7.85
N LYS A 72 -10.59 -7.40 8.05
CA LYS A 72 -10.09 -8.32 7.02
C LYS A 72 -10.87 -8.14 5.72
N HIS A 73 -12.20 -8.11 5.78
CA HIS A 73 -13.04 -7.90 4.61
C HIS A 73 -12.75 -6.55 3.92
N LYS A 74 -12.65 -5.47 4.69
CA LYS A 74 -12.29 -4.14 4.16
C LYS A 74 -10.92 -4.12 3.51
N GLN A 75 -9.92 -4.78 4.10
CA GLN A 75 -8.59 -4.89 3.51
C GLN A 75 -8.64 -5.67 2.19
N ILE A 76 -9.25 -6.86 2.16
CA ILE A 76 -9.37 -7.65 0.93
C ILE A 76 -10.00 -6.82 -0.20
N ASN A 77 -11.08 -6.09 0.10
CA ASN A 77 -11.70 -5.22 -0.90
C ASN A 77 -10.79 -4.08 -1.33
N HIS A 78 -10.12 -3.38 -0.40
CA HIS A 78 -9.18 -2.31 -0.74
C HIS A 78 -8.07 -2.82 -1.67
N TRP A 79 -7.42 -3.92 -1.31
CA TRP A 79 -6.36 -4.55 -2.10
C TRP A 79 -6.85 -5.05 -3.46
N ARG A 80 -8.07 -5.61 -3.52
CA ARG A 80 -8.70 -5.98 -4.79
C ARG A 80 -8.85 -4.77 -5.70
N GLN A 81 -9.38 -3.67 -5.16
CA GLN A 81 -9.59 -2.45 -5.93
C GLN A 81 -8.27 -1.87 -6.42
N LEU A 82 -7.28 -1.79 -5.53
CA LEU A 82 -5.95 -1.27 -5.81
C LEU A 82 -5.22 -2.05 -6.92
N VAL A 83 -5.33 -3.38 -6.91
CA VAL A 83 -4.68 -4.23 -7.92
C VAL A 83 -5.42 -4.20 -9.25
N LEU A 84 -6.75 -4.32 -9.24
CA LEU A 84 -7.54 -4.48 -10.48
C LEU A 84 -7.80 -3.17 -11.21
N TYR A 85 -7.82 -2.03 -10.52
CA TYR A 85 -8.22 -0.76 -11.12
C TYR A 85 -7.16 0.31 -10.91
N PRO A 86 -7.02 1.25 -11.86
CA PRO A 86 -6.27 2.48 -11.65
C PRO A 86 -6.83 3.30 -10.49
N VAL A 87 -6.03 4.25 -9.99
CA VAL A 87 -6.44 5.22 -8.98
C VAL A 87 -7.52 6.15 -9.57
N ASP A 88 -8.64 6.28 -8.88
CA ASP A 88 -9.78 7.11 -9.26
C ASP A 88 -10.24 8.04 -8.10
N ALA A 89 -11.25 8.87 -8.33
CA ALA A 89 -11.76 9.77 -7.28
C ALA A 89 -12.32 9.00 -6.06
N ASP A 90 -12.85 7.80 -6.27
CA ASP A 90 -13.33 6.95 -5.18
C ASP A 90 -12.16 6.39 -4.35
N TYR A 91 -11.00 6.15 -4.96
CA TYR A 91 -9.76 5.78 -4.26
C TYR A 91 -9.33 6.85 -3.27
N GLU A 92 -9.29 8.12 -3.65
CA GLU A 92 -8.87 9.22 -2.78
C GLU A 92 -9.77 9.35 -1.53
N THR A 93 -11.07 9.16 -1.71
CA THR A 93 -12.04 9.16 -0.60
C THR A 93 -11.80 7.99 0.36
N ARG A 94 -11.53 6.79 -0.17
CA ARG A 94 -11.18 5.61 0.64
C ARG A 94 -9.87 5.83 1.39
N LEU A 95 -8.87 6.41 0.73
CA LEU A 95 -7.54 6.67 1.26
C LEU A 95 -7.61 7.59 2.49
N ARG A 96 -8.30 8.73 2.38
CA ARG A 96 -8.53 9.65 3.52
C ARG A 96 -9.22 8.96 4.69
N THR A 97 -10.24 8.15 4.41
CA THR A 97 -10.97 7.40 5.45
C THR A 97 -10.06 6.40 6.17
N MET A 98 -9.23 5.67 5.42
CA MET A 98 -8.25 4.74 6.00
C MET A 98 -7.17 5.47 6.80
N HIS A 99 -6.67 6.59 6.29
CA HIS A 99 -5.64 7.39 6.98
C HIS A 99 -6.16 7.90 8.34
N VAL A 100 -7.37 8.49 8.39
CA VAL A 100 -8.00 8.93 9.65
C VAL A 100 -8.15 7.78 10.64
N LEU A 101 -8.51 6.58 10.19
CA LEU A 101 -8.59 5.40 11.07
C LEU A 101 -7.23 5.06 11.67
N HIS A 102 -6.16 5.06 10.86
CA HIS A 102 -4.80 4.76 11.31
C HIS A 102 -4.27 5.81 12.31
N LEU A 103 -4.57 7.10 12.09
CA LEU A 103 -4.27 8.17 13.05
C LEU A 103 -5.01 7.98 14.37
N ASN A 104 -6.31 7.66 14.32
CA ASN A 104 -7.13 7.48 15.51
C ASN A 104 -6.68 6.32 16.39
N ILE A 105 -6.11 5.27 15.79
CA ILE A 105 -5.48 4.18 16.51
C ILE A 105 -3.99 4.44 16.80
N GLY A 106 -3.51 5.68 16.73
CA GLY A 106 -2.14 6.05 17.08
C GLY A 106 -1.05 5.35 16.26
N MET A 107 -1.37 4.92 15.03
CA MET A 107 -0.42 4.19 14.19
C MET A 107 0.69 5.12 13.70
N LYS A 108 1.93 4.82 14.08
CA LYS A 108 3.10 5.54 13.58
C LYS A 108 3.38 5.16 12.12
N HIS A 109 3.97 6.06 11.35
CA HIS A 109 4.39 5.78 9.97
C HIS A 109 5.30 4.55 9.86
N SER A 110 6.18 4.32 10.85
CA SER A 110 7.02 3.12 10.88
C SER A 110 6.22 1.82 10.95
N PHE A 111 5.12 1.80 11.71
CA PHE A 111 4.22 0.65 11.75
C PHE A 111 3.51 0.47 10.42
N TYR A 112 3.01 1.55 9.84
CA TYR A 112 2.35 1.54 8.53
C TYR A 112 3.27 1.00 7.43
N ILE A 113 4.49 1.54 7.29
CA ILE A 113 5.46 1.07 6.30
C ILE A 113 5.83 -0.40 6.55
N SER A 114 6.07 -0.78 7.82
CA SER A 114 6.44 -2.15 8.15
C SER A 114 5.33 -3.17 7.88
N SER A 115 4.05 -2.78 8.01
CA SER A 115 2.92 -3.65 7.70
C SER A 115 2.79 -3.87 6.19
N TYR A 116 2.98 -2.82 5.39
CA TYR A 116 3.06 -2.94 3.93
C TYR A 116 4.19 -3.86 3.50
N MET A 117 5.40 -3.69 4.06
CA MET A 117 6.54 -4.57 3.76
C MET A 117 6.27 -6.04 4.12
N TYR A 118 5.55 -6.29 5.22
CA TYR A 118 5.15 -7.65 5.59
C TYR A 118 4.22 -8.27 4.53
N LEU A 119 3.17 -7.53 4.12
CA LEU A 119 2.20 -7.99 3.13
C LEU A 119 2.86 -8.18 1.76
N LEU A 120 3.70 -7.22 1.34
CA LEU A 120 4.46 -7.28 0.10
C LEU A 120 5.30 -8.56 0.02
N ASN A 121 6.06 -8.87 1.07
CA ASN A 121 6.85 -10.10 1.13
C ASN A 121 5.99 -11.38 1.09
N ALA A 122 4.79 -11.35 1.65
CA ALA A 122 3.86 -12.48 1.59
C ALA A 122 3.33 -12.67 0.16
N PHE A 123 2.95 -11.60 -0.51
CA PHE A 123 2.47 -11.67 -1.89
C PHE A 123 3.57 -12.09 -2.88
N GLN A 124 4.80 -11.60 -2.72
CA GLN A 124 5.94 -12.03 -3.54
C GLN A 124 6.17 -13.54 -3.45
N LYS A 125 5.99 -14.15 -2.26
CA LYS A 125 6.08 -15.60 -2.10
C LYS A 125 5.00 -16.34 -2.88
N GLU A 126 3.77 -15.85 -2.87
CA GLU A 126 2.68 -16.46 -3.64
C GLU A 126 2.91 -16.31 -5.15
N ILE A 127 3.39 -15.15 -5.60
CA ILE A 127 3.78 -14.95 -7.00
C ILE A 127 4.85 -15.97 -7.39
N LEU A 128 5.94 -16.08 -6.64
CA LEU A 128 7.01 -17.05 -6.93
C LEU A 128 6.52 -18.50 -6.94
N ARG A 129 5.53 -18.84 -6.11
CA ARG A 129 4.95 -20.20 -6.03
C ARG A 129 4.06 -20.54 -7.22
N HIS A 130 3.35 -19.55 -7.77
CA HIS A 130 2.31 -19.75 -8.78
C HIS A 130 2.68 -19.30 -10.19
N SER A 131 3.78 -18.56 -10.35
CA SER A 131 4.29 -18.21 -11.67
C SER A 131 4.78 -19.45 -12.43
N SER A 132 4.48 -19.46 -13.72
CA SER A 132 4.91 -20.45 -14.71
C SER A 132 6.41 -20.44 -14.99
N GLY A 133 7.10 -19.34 -14.64
CA GLY A 133 8.54 -19.23 -14.75
C GLY A 133 9.10 -17.88 -14.29
N PRO A 134 10.44 -17.71 -14.33
CA PRO A 134 11.11 -16.53 -13.78
C PRO A 134 10.68 -15.20 -14.41
N ARG A 135 10.35 -15.21 -15.71
CA ARG A 135 9.91 -14.01 -16.42
C ARG A 135 8.55 -13.52 -15.93
N GLU A 136 7.56 -14.41 -15.84
CA GLU A 136 6.23 -14.05 -15.33
C GLU A 136 6.31 -13.60 -13.87
N ALA A 137 7.13 -14.28 -13.05
CA ALA A 137 7.37 -13.85 -11.67
C ALA A 137 7.94 -12.42 -11.60
N TYR A 138 8.92 -12.10 -12.45
CA TYR A 138 9.49 -10.76 -12.53
C TYR A 138 8.43 -9.72 -12.92
N GLU A 139 7.67 -9.95 -13.99
CA GLU A 139 6.63 -9.03 -14.48
C GLU A 139 5.56 -8.77 -13.40
N LEU A 140 5.10 -9.82 -12.71
CA LEU A 140 4.13 -9.71 -11.62
C LEU A 140 4.70 -8.98 -10.38
N ILE A 141 5.94 -9.25 -10.00
CA ILE A 141 6.59 -8.60 -8.84
C ILE A 141 6.81 -7.11 -9.12
N VAL A 142 7.23 -6.74 -10.33
CA VAL A 142 7.41 -5.32 -10.72
C VAL A 142 6.08 -4.59 -10.70
N ALA A 143 5.03 -5.16 -11.31
CA ALA A 143 3.69 -4.58 -11.29
C ALA A 143 3.18 -4.39 -9.86
N MET A 144 3.31 -5.40 -9.02
CA MET A 144 2.91 -5.32 -7.62
C MET A 144 3.70 -4.28 -6.83
N ASN A 145 5.03 -4.22 -6.99
CA ASN A 145 5.85 -3.23 -6.30
C ASN A 145 5.44 -1.80 -6.68
N SER A 146 5.16 -1.54 -7.98
CA SER A 146 4.68 -0.24 -8.45
C SER A 146 3.35 0.14 -7.79
N ILE A 147 2.36 -0.77 -7.84
CA ILE A 147 1.03 -0.55 -7.27
C ILE A 147 1.08 -0.28 -5.77
N ILE A 148 1.84 -1.09 -5.04
CA ILE A 148 1.90 -1.04 -3.57
C ILE A 148 2.68 0.17 -3.07
N THR A 149 3.75 0.55 -3.78
CA THR A 149 4.55 1.72 -3.39
C THR A 149 3.79 3.01 -3.67
N ASP A 150 3.08 3.11 -4.80
CA ASP A 150 2.19 4.25 -5.09
C ASP A 150 1.13 4.42 -3.99
N ASP A 151 0.44 3.35 -3.62
CA ASP A 151 -0.57 3.38 -2.56
C ASP A 151 0.01 3.83 -1.20
N MET A 152 1.17 3.30 -0.84
CA MET A 152 1.85 3.66 0.40
C MET A 152 2.26 5.13 0.43
N VAL A 153 2.81 5.64 -0.66
CA VAL A 153 3.25 7.03 -0.76
C VAL A 153 2.05 7.97 -0.68
N ARG A 154 0.99 7.71 -1.47
CA ARG A 154 -0.25 8.49 -1.40
C ARG A 154 -0.85 8.49 0.02
N ALA A 155 -0.84 7.34 0.70
CA ALA A 155 -1.38 7.23 2.04
C ALA A 155 -0.60 8.04 3.08
N LEU A 156 0.72 8.17 2.91
CA LEU A 156 1.60 8.95 3.78
C LEU A 156 1.54 10.45 3.48
N ASP A 157 1.27 10.82 2.23
CA ASP A 157 1.13 12.21 1.77
C ASP A 157 -0.27 12.78 2.04
N VAL A 158 -1.22 11.98 2.53
CA VAL A 158 -2.54 12.49 2.92
C VAL A 158 -2.39 13.45 4.11
N GLU A 159 -2.41 14.74 3.80
CA GLU A 159 -2.57 15.79 4.81
C GLU A 159 -3.98 15.74 5.38
N VAL A 160 -4.08 15.40 6.66
CA VAL A 160 -5.28 15.68 7.44
C VAL A 160 -5.09 17.05 8.04
N ASN A 161 -5.79 18.05 7.49
CA ASN A 161 -6.00 19.30 8.20
C ASN A 161 -6.74 18.97 9.50
N ILE A 162 -5.99 18.84 10.59
CA ILE A 162 -6.54 18.75 11.93
C ILE A 162 -7.11 20.15 12.19
N ILE A 163 -8.41 20.32 11.93
CA ILE A 163 -9.14 21.43 12.51
C ILE A 163 -9.06 21.19 14.02
N GLU A 164 -8.26 22.00 14.72
CA GLU A 164 -8.24 22.04 16.18
C GLU A 164 -9.70 22.20 16.65
N LEU A 165 -10.17 21.21 17.43
CA LEU A 165 -11.46 21.25 18.12
C LEU A 165 -11.35 22.07 19.40
#